data_AF-A0A7R9QW55-F1
#
_entry.id   AF-A0A7R9QW55-F1
#
_cell.length_a   1.000
_cell.length_b   1.000
_cell.length_c   1.000
_cell.angle_alpha   90.00
_cell.angle_beta   90.00
_cell.angle_gamma   90.00
#
_symmetry.space_group_name_H-M   'P 1'
#
loop_
_entity.id
_entity.type
_entity.pdbx_description
1 polymer ?
#
loop_
_entity_poly.entity_id
_entity_poly.type
_entity_poly.pdbx_seq_one_letter_code
_entity_poly.pdbx_strand_id
1 'polypeptide(L)'
;NFVDVIHSNGDSFLRGGLGSFAPMGHVDFYPNGGRVQVGCNSVFMGALSDIIYGKWNSLCNHRRAFRFFIDSIIKTCTFRAFACDTYENYLRGDCFACGSDGVQCSNMGYFAHKSTGRGNMYLVTRETNQYKIRVISSSGQGSTWGKLEILFVARDGKNETFVLTNEADEIKDTGFIQV
;
A
#
# COMPACT_ATOMS: atom_id res chain seq x y z
N ASN A 1 -9.07 20.98 -15.96
CA ASN A 1 -8.60 19.67 -16.46
C ASN A 1 -7.84 18.96 -15.35
N PHE A 2 -8.02 17.65 -15.22
CA PHE A 2 -7.41 16.82 -14.17
C PHE A 2 -7.11 15.44 -14.75
N VAL A 3 -6.01 14.82 -14.31
CA VAL A 3 -5.51 13.52 -14.76
C VAL A 3 -5.00 12.80 -13.53
N ASP A 4 -5.55 11.62 -13.26
CA ASP A 4 -5.08 10.69 -12.24
C ASP A 4 -4.58 9.40 -12.88
N VAL A 5 -3.57 8.77 -12.26
CA VAL A 5 -2.89 7.60 -12.81
C VAL A 5 -2.75 6.53 -11.72
N ILE A 6 -3.06 5.28 -12.06
CA ILE A 6 -2.86 4.14 -11.16
C ILE A 6 -1.75 3.25 -11.72
N HIS A 7 -0.60 3.25 -11.06
CA HIS A 7 0.53 2.38 -11.39
C HIS A 7 0.40 1.07 -10.64
N SER A 8 0.04 -0.03 -11.31
CA SER A 8 -0.05 -1.35 -10.67
C SER A 8 1.02 -2.34 -11.14
N ASN A 9 1.75 -2.02 -12.22
CA ASN A 9 2.75 -2.90 -12.82
C ASN A 9 3.90 -2.14 -13.51
N GLY A 10 4.47 -1.15 -12.83
CA GLY A 10 5.58 -0.33 -13.32
C GLY A 10 6.97 -0.98 -13.24
N ASP A 11 7.09 -2.30 -13.25
CA ASP A 11 8.43 -2.94 -13.31
C ASP A 11 9.04 -2.80 -14.73
N SER A 12 10.32 -3.13 -14.87
CA SER A 12 10.93 -3.26 -16.20
C SER A 12 10.28 -4.39 -17.00
N PHE A 13 10.24 -4.26 -18.33
CA PHE A 13 9.71 -5.30 -19.21
C PHE A 13 10.37 -6.66 -18.96
N LEU A 14 11.69 -6.70 -18.75
CA LEU A 14 12.42 -7.94 -18.46
C LEU A 14 11.94 -8.65 -17.17
N ARG A 15 11.46 -7.88 -16.19
CA ARG A 15 10.87 -8.38 -14.94
C ARG A 15 9.36 -8.62 -15.03
N GLY A 16 8.77 -8.51 -16.24
CA GLY A 16 7.33 -8.66 -16.43
C GLY A 16 6.53 -7.42 -16.05
N GLY A 17 7.07 -6.21 -16.25
CA GLY A 17 6.29 -4.98 -16.21
C GLY A 17 5.68 -4.63 -17.57
N LEU A 18 4.38 -4.31 -17.57
CA LEU A 18 3.61 -3.85 -18.72
C LEU A 18 3.13 -2.40 -18.57
N GLY A 19 3.26 -1.81 -17.38
CA GLY A 19 2.93 -0.43 -17.11
C GLY A 19 4.16 0.47 -17.02
N SER A 20 3.95 1.78 -17.06
CA SER A 20 4.99 2.76 -16.72
C SER A 20 5.07 2.95 -15.20
N PHE A 21 6.24 3.26 -14.67
CA PHE A 21 6.43 3.75 -13.31
C PHE A 21 6.60 5.27 -13.23
N ALA A 22 6.94 5.91 -14.35
CA ALA A 22 7.16 7.35 -14.38
C ALA A 22 5.84 8.09 -14.13
N PRO A 23 5.85 9.14 -13.29
CA PRO A 23 4.67 9.95 -13.04
C PRO A 23 4.21 10.63 -14.34
N MET A 24 2.91 10.61 -14.56
CA MET A 24 2.28 11.10 -15.80
C MET A 24 0.93 11.81 -15.55
N GLY A 25 0.56 12.06 -14.29
CA GLY A 25 -0.68 12.72 -13.90
C GLY A 25 -0.49 14.01 -13.11
N HIS A 26 -1.62 14.58 -12.69
CA HIS A 26 -1.64 15.54 -11.59
C HIS A 26 -1.51 14.80 -10.25
N VAL A 27 -1.93 13.54 -10.21
CA VAL A 27 -1.74 12.62 -9.09
C VAL A 27 -1.43 11.23 -9.65
N ASP A 28 -0.42 10.60 -9.07
CA ASP A 28 0.11 9.30 -9.50
C ASP A 28 0.08 8.36 -8.29
N PHE A 29 -0.79 7.35 -8.36
CA PHE A 29 -1.01 6.40 -7.28
C PHE A 29 -0.18 5.13 -7.48
N TYR A 30 0.52 4.71 -6.43
CA TYR A 30 1.38 3.54 -6.41
C TYR A 30 0.90 2.53 -5.36
N PRO A 31 -0.26 1.85 -5.57
CA PRO A 31 -0.74 0.81 -4.68
C PRO A 31 0.30 -0.31 -4.53
N ASN A 32 0.59 -0.68 -3.29
CA ASN A 32 1.60 -1.67 -2.92
C ASN A 32 2.98 -1.39 -3.54
N GLY A 33 3.34 -0.10 -3.70
CA GLY A 33 4.60 0.33 -4.32
C GLY A 33 4.56 0.37 -5.86
N GLY A 34 3.41 0.03 -6.46
CA GLY A 34 3.10 0.24 -7.88
C GLY A 34 3.78 -0.68 -8.89
N ARG A 35 4.47 -1.73 -8.43
CA ARG A 35 5.18 -2.71 -9.27
C ARG A 35 4.57 -4.10 -9.21
N VAL A 36 4.38 -4.60 -7.99
CA VAL A 36 3.85 -5.95 -7.70
C VAL A 36 2.70 -5.81 -6.72
N GLN A 37 1.60 -6.50 -7.00
CA GLN A 37 0.35 -6.39 -6.26
C GLN A 37 0.11 -7.63 -5.41
N VAL A 38 -0.55 -7.44 -4.27
CA VAL A 38 -0.90 -8.53 -3.36
C VAL A 38 -1.72 -9.60 -4.08
N GLY A 39 -1.33 -10.87 -3.89
CA GLY A 39 -1.96 -12.02 -4.54
C GLY A 39 -1.55 -12.27 -6.00
N CYS A 40 -0.60 -11.49 -6.55
CA CYS A 40 0.05 -11.78 -7.83
C CYS A 40 1.47 -12.29 -7.60
N ASN A 41 1.89 -13.32 -8.32
CA ASN A 41 3.26 -13.84 -8.23
C ASN A 41 4.20 -13.03 -9.14
N SER A 42 5.25 -12.42 -8.60
CA SER A 42 6.32 -11.82 -9.39
C SER A 42 7.43 -12.85 -9.62
N VAL A 43 7.62 -13.29 -10.87
CA VAL A 43 8.73 -14.18 -11.23
C VAL A 43 9.84 -13.33 -11.86
N PHE A 44 11.10 -13.58 -11.48
CA PHE A 44 12.29 -12.88 -11.99
C PHE A 44 12.37 -12.81 -13.52
N MET A 45 11.76 -13.78 -14.21
CA MET A 45 11.62 -13.85 -15.67
C MET A 45 10.16 -13.63 -16.10
N GLY A 46 9.49 -12.64 -15.54
CA GLY A 46 8.05 -12.42 -15.70
C GLY A 46 7.59 -12.43 -17.16
N ALA A 47 8.25 -11.66 -18.04
CA ALA A 47 7.90 -11.60 -19.46
C ALA A 47 8.14 -12.92 -20.21
N LEU A 48 9.27 -13.59 -19.96
CA LEU A 48 9.54 -14.90 -20.57
C LEU A 48 8.58 -15.96 -20.03
N SER A 49 8.21 -15.88 -18.76
CA SER A 49 7.25 -16.82 -18.16
C SER A 49 5.83 -16.62 -18.65
N ASP A 50 5.44 -15.39 -18.97
CA ASP A 50 4.14 -15.08 -19.56
C ASP A 50 4.06 -15.52 -21.03
N ILE A 51 5.15 -15.39 -21.79
CA ILE A 51 5.22 -15.81 -23.21
C ILE A 51 5.39 -17.32 -23.36
N ILE A 52 6.35 -17.92 -22.65
CA ILE A 52 6.75 -19.33 -22.84
C ILE A 52 5.81 -20.28 -22.10
N TYR A 53 5.42 -19.92 -20.88
CA TYR A 53 4.68 -20.82 -19.99
C TYR A 53 3.23 -20.37 -19.75
N GLY A 54 2.80 -19.25 -20.34
CA GLY A 54 1.46 -18.72 -20.13
C GLY A 54 1.15 -18.54 -18.64
N LYS A 55 2.09 -18.03 -17.83
CA LYS A 55 1.87 -17.86 -16.39
C LYS A 55 0.99 -16.64 -16.04
N TRP A 56 0.75 -15.73 -16.99
CA TRP A 56 -0.13 -14.55 -16.87
C TRP A 56 0.14 -13.68 -15.62
N ASN A 57 1.35 -13.74 -15.08
CA ASN A 57 1.71 -13.09 -13.83
C ASN A 57 1.85 -11.58 -14.00
N SER A 58 2.43 -11.14 -15.12
CA SER A 58 2.46 -9.72 -15.46
C SER A 58 1.05 -9.19 -15.68
N LEU A 59 0.20 -9.99 -16.32
CA LEU A 59 -1.19 -9.63 -16.55
C LEU A 59 -2.02 -9.59 -15.26
N CYS A 60 -1.71 -10.39 -14.24
CA CYS A 60 -2.31 -10.24 -12.91
C CYS A 60 -2.04 -8.83 -12.34
N ASN A 61 -0.77 -8.43 -12.28
CA ASN A 61 -0.37 -7.12 -11.75
C ASN A 61 -0.94 -5.97 -12.60
N HIS A 62 -0.86 -6.07 -13.92
CA HIS A 62 -1.33 -5.05 -14.85
C HIS A 62 -2.85 -4.84 -14.76
N ARG A 63 -3.63 -5.92 -14.66
CA ARG A 63 -5.10 -5.87 -14.52
C ARG A 63 -5.57 -5.30 -13.17
N ARG A 64 -4.71 -5.21 -12.16
CA ARG A 64 -5.10 -4.64 -10.86
C ARG A 64 -5.48 -3.17 -10.95
N ALA A 65 -4.87 -2.37 -11.84
CA ALA A 65 -5.19 -0.95 -11.98
C ALA A 65 -6.70 -0.71 -12.22
N PHE A 66 -7.29 -1.37 -13.22
CA PHE A 66 -8.72 -1.19 -13.49
C PHE A 66 -9.62 -1.84 -12.43
N ARG A 67 -9.18 -2.93 -11.79
CA ARG A 67 -9.92 -3.54 -10.67
C ARG A 67 -10.02 -2.59 -9.48
N PHE A 68 -8.89 -1.96 -9.10
CA PHE A 68 -8.89 -0.93 -8.07
C PHE A 68 -9.81 0.25 -8.43
N PHE A 69 -9.82 0.66 -9.71
CA PHE A 69 -10.75 1.69 -10.16
C PHE A 69 -12.21 1.25 -9.98
N ILE A 70 -12.59 0.04 -10.40
CA ILE A 70 -13.96 -0.49 -10.22
C ILE A 70 -14.33 -0.52 -8.74
N ASP A 71 -13.45 -1.05 -7.88
CA ASP A 71 -13.69 -1.16 -6.44
C ASP A 71 -13.86 0.22 -5.79
N SER A 72 -13.15 1.24 -6.27
CA SER A 72 -13.20 2.63 -5.75
C SER A 72 -14.54 3.34 -6.01
N ILE A 73 -15.38 2.81 -6.90
CA ILE A 73 -16.71 3.37 -7.18
C ILE A 73 -17.61 3.24 -5.94
N ILE A 74 -17.42 2.18 -5.15
CA ILE A 74 -18.18 1.95 -3.93
C ILE A 74 -17.68 2.92 -2.86
N LYS A 75 -18.56 3.84 -2.40
CA LYS A 75 -18.21 4.91 -1.46
C LYS A 75 -17.60 4.44 -0.13
N THR A 76 -17.85 3.19 0.27
CA THR A 76 -17.31 2.60 1.50
C THR A 76 -15.87 2.10 1.33
N CYS A 77 -15.40 1.88 0.10
CA CYS A 77 -14.03 1.48 -0.21
C CYS A 77 -13.21 2.70 -0.64
N THR A 78 -12.80 3.52 0.34
CA THR A 78 -11.95 4.67 0.04
C THR A 78 -10.49 4.24 0.03
N PHE A 79 -9.90 4.11 -1.16
CA PHE A 79 -8.47 3.88 -1.34
C PHE A 79 -7.66 5.14 -1.02
N ARG A 80 -7.63 5.54 0.25
CA ARG A 80 -6.86 6.70 0.68
C ARG A 80 -5.37 6.42 0.50
N ALA A 81 -4.72 7.30 -0.23
CA ALA A 81 -3.30 7.29 -0.50
C ALA A 81 -2.66 8.55 0.06
N PHE A 82 -1.37 8.44 0.40
CA PHE A 82 -0.63 9.44 1.14
C PHE A 82 0.57 9.92 0.34
N ALA A 83 0.78 11.24 0.34
CA ALA A 83 1.92 11.86 -0.31
C ALA A 83 3.20 11.47 0.45
N CYS A 84 4.17 10.91 -0.25
CA CYS A 84 5.45 10.53 0.35
C CYS A 84 6.55 10.53 -0.72
N ASP A 85 7.82 10.65 -0.30
CA ASP A 85 8.94 10.68 -1.24
C ASP A 85 9.20 9.29 -1.85
N THR A 86 9.04 8.25 -1.05
CA THR A 86 9.27 6.86 -1.44
C THR A 86 8.24 5.93 -0.79
N TYR A 87 8.07 4.75 -1.39
CA TYR A 87 7.21 3.72 -0.83
C TYR A 87 7.75 3.18 0.51
N GLU A 88 9.07 3.15 0.69
CA GLU A 88 9.72 2.72 1.92
C GLU A 88 9.46 3.68 3.08
N ASN A 89 9.51 5.00 2.83
CA ASN A 89 9.14 6.01 3.82
C ASN A 89 7.66 5.90 4.18
N TYR A 90 6.82 5.63 3.18
CA TYR A 90 5.41 5.35 3.40
C TYR A 90 5.23 4.13 4.30
N LEU A 91 5.92 2.99 4.06
CA LEU A 91 5.82 1.79 4.90
C LEU A 91 6.34 2.00 6.33
N ARG A 92 7.30 2.92 6.56
CA ARG A 92 7.76 3.30 7.90
C ARG A 92 6.76 4.18 8.66
N GLY A 93 5.70 4.65 7.99
CA GLY A 93 4.68 5.52 8.56
C GLY A 93 5.09 6.98 8.65
N ASP A 94 6.13 7.41 7.95
CA ASP A 94 6.62 8.79 7.99
C ASP A 94 5.59 9.78 7.42
N CYS A 95 4.71 9.31 6.52
CA CYS A 95 3.83 10.13 5.70
C CYS A 95 2.32 9.90 5.95
N PHE A 96 1.92 9.34 7.08
CA PHE A 96 0.55 8.84 7.30
C PHE A 96 -0.52 9.91 7.63
N ALA A 97 -0.17 11.21 7.67
CA ALA A 97 -1.08 12.29 8.04
C ALA A 97 -1.51 13.09 6.80
N CYS A 98 -2.81 13.35 6.64
CA CYS A 98 -3.34 14.12 5.51
C CYS A 98 -3.12 15.64 5.61
N GLY A 99 -2.69 16.14 6.77
CA GLY A 99 -2.72 17.57 7.08
C GLY A 99 -4.14 18.09 7.36
N SER A 100 -4.25 19.28 7.93
CA SER A 100 -5.55 19.92 8.23
C SER A 100 -6.29 20.40 6.98
N ASP A 101 -5.57 20.65 5.89
CA ASP A 101 -6.06 21.05 4.57
C ASP A 101 -6.26 19.86 3.61
N GLY A 102 -5.88 18.65 4.04
CA GLY A 102 -6.06 17.41 3.29
C GLY A 102 -5.11 17.23 2.10
N VAL A 103 -4.15 18.13 1.89
CA VAL A 103 -3.28 18.14 0.68
C VAL A 103 -2.29 16.98 0.64
N GLN A 104 -2.02 16.34 1.78
CA GLN A 104 -1.11 15.19 1.86
C GLN A 104 -1.82 13.86 1.56
N CYS A 105 -3.10 13.89 1.19
CA CYS A 105 -3.86 12.69 0.87
C CYS A 105 -4.69 12.82 -0.41
N SER A 106 -4.91 11.70 -1.06
CA SER A 106 -5.86 11.60 -2.16
C SER A 106 -6.53 10.23 -2.20
N ASN A 107 -7.80 10.19 -2.58
CA ASN A 107 -8.50 8.92 -2.79
C ASN A 107 -8.18 8.40 -4.20
N MET A 108 -7.52 7.25 -4.29
CA MET A 108 -7.25 6.60 -5.57
C MET A 108 -8.55 6.16 -6.26
N GLY A 109 -8.64 6.38 -7.58
CA GLY A 109 -9.74 5.91 -8.43
C GLY A 109 -10.86 6.94 -8.63
N TYR A 110 -12.11 6.50 -8.67
CA TYR A 110 -13.26 7.27 -9.17
C TYR A 110 -13.44 8.65 -8.49
N PHE A 111 -13.09 8.76 -7.21
CA PHE A 111 -13.20 10.00 -6.44
C PHE A 111 -11.90 10.81 -6.32
N ALA A 112 -10.85 10.51 -7.12
CA ALA A 112 -9.57 11.23 -7.09
C ALA A 112 -9.72 12.74 -7.33
N HIS A 113 -10.62 13.13 -8.26
CA HIS A 113 -10.90 14.53 -8.58
C HIS A 113 -11.45 15.35 -7.40
N LYS A 114 -12.00 14.70 -6.36
CA LYS A 114 -12.54 15.37 -5.16
C LYS A 114 -11.47 15.63 -4.10
N SER A 115 -10.30 15.03 -4.26
CA SER A 115 -9.19 15.19 -3.32
C SER A 115 -8.33 16.37 -3.74
N THR A 116 -7.68 17.01 -2.78
CA THR A 116 -6.76 18.13 -3.01
C THR A 116 -5.32 17.67 -3.24
N GLY A 117 -4.92 16.50 -2.70
CA GLY A 117 -3.55 16.00 -2.83
C GLY A 117 -3.12 15.67 -4.26
N ARG A 118 -1.87 15.98 -4.57
CA ARG A 118 -1.23 15.88 -5.90
C ARG A 118 0.17 15.27 -5.81
N GLY A 119 0.71 14.88 -6.95
CA GLY A 119 2.01 14.21 -7.04
C GLY A 119 1.93 12.72 -6.68
N ASN A 120 3.04 12.17 -6.21
CA ASN A 120 3.17 10.73 -5.94
C ASN A 120 2.47 10.35 -4.64
N MET A 121 1.60 9.36 -4.71
CA MET A 121 0.76 8.90 -3.61
C MET A 121 0.89 7.40 -3.41
N TYR A 122 1.07 6.98 -2.16
CA TYR A 122 1.27 5.58 -1.79
C TYR A 122 0.15 5.07 -0.89
N LEU A 123 -0.18 3.79 -1.06
CA LEU A 123 -1.14 3.06 -0.25
C LEU A 123 -0.84 1.56 -0.30
N VAL A 124 -1.32 0.80 0.67
CA VAL A 124 -1.43 -0.65 0.62
C VAL A 124 -2.89 -1.03 0.39
N THR A 125 -3.12 -2.08 -0.40
CA THR A 125 -4.48 -2.57 -0.68
C THR A 125 -4.77 -3.82 0.15
N ARG A 126 -5.84 -3.78 0.94
CA ARG A 126 -6.33 -4.87 1.80
C ARG A 126 -7.86 -4.88 1.78
N GLU A 127 -8.48 -5.86 2.44
CA GLU A 127 -9.94 -5.91 2.57
C GLU A 127 -10.49 -4.82 3.50
N THR A 128 -9.62 -4.21 4.31
CA THR A 128 -9.95 -3.23 5.35
C THR A 128 -9.11 -1.96 5.26
N ASN A 129 -9.40 -1.01 6.16
CA ASN A 129 -8.72 0.27 6.23
C ASN A 129 -7.24 0.12 6.62
N GLN A 130 -6.45 1.12 6.28
CA GLN A 130 -5.02 1.19 6.61
C GLN A 130 -4.85 1.86 7.98
N TYR A 131 -3.95 1.36 8.81
CA TYR A 131 -3.68 1.86 10.14
C TYR A 131 -2.19 2.11 10.37
N LYS A 132 -1.87 3.19 11.10
CA LYS A 132 -0.54 3.42 11.66
C LYS A 132 -0.58 3.13 13.15
N ILE A 133 0.22 2.18 13.59
CA ILE A 133 0.32 1.81 15.00
C ILE A 133 1.70 2.20 15.51
N ARG A 134 1.73 2.91 16.64
CA ARG A 134 2.97 3.24 17.35
C ARG A 134 2.94 2.55 18.71
N VAL A 135 3.89 1.65 18.94
CA VAL A 135 4.10 1.01 20.23
C VAL A 135 5.28 1.71 20.90
N ILE A 136 5.06 2.17 22.14
CA ILE A 136 6.07 2.87 22.94
C ILE A 136 6.23 2.07 24.23
N SER A 137 7.43 1.55 24.49
CA SER A 137 7.76 0.94 25.77
C SER A 137 8.20 2.02 26.76
N SER A 138 7.88 1.84 28.03
CA SER A 138 8.42 2.69 29.10
C SER A 138 9.90 2.38 29.33
N SER A 139 10.76 3.40 29.38
CA SER A 139 12.19 3.25 29.67
C SER A 139 12.43 2.54 31.01
N GLY A 140 13.41 1.63 31.05
CA GLY A 140 13.82 0.92 32.26
C GLY A 140 13.24 -0.49 32.42
N GLN A 141 12.46 -0.97 31.45
CA GLN A 141 12.18 -2.39 31.30
C GLN A 141 13.35 -3.04 30.54
N GLY A 142 13.88 -4.17 31.02
CA GLY A 142 14.91 -4.90 30.30
C GLY A 142 14.38 -5.48 28.98
N SER A 143 15.26 -5.94 28.09
CA SER A 143 14.84 -6.58 26.83
C SER A 143 13.91 -7.77 27.10
N THR A 144 12.77 -7.79 26.42
CA THR A 144 11.85 -8.93 26.42
C THR A 144 11.78 -9.54 25.03
N TRP A 145 11.49 -10.84 24.97
CA TRP A 145 11.42 -11.61 23.73
C TRP A 145 10.03 -12.21 23.61
N GLY A 146 9.46 -12.13 22.42
CA GLY A 146 8.18 -12.77 22.16
C GLY A 146 7.36 -12.08 21.08
N LYS A 147 6.15 -12.60 20.93
CA LYS A 147 5.18 -12.16 19.93
C LYS A 147 4.29 -11.06 20.50
N LEU A 148 4.31 -9.90 19.86
CA LEU A 148 3.36 -8.82 20.11
C LEU A 148 2.28 -8.86 19.02
N GLU A 149 1.02 -8.90 19.44
CA GLU A 149 -0.13 -8.87 18.54
C GLU A 149 -1.09 -7.75 18.94
N ILE A 150 -1.69 -7.10 17.95
CA ILE A 150 -2.72 -6.08 18.16
C ILE A 150 -4.02 -6.57 17.55
N LEU A 151 -5.08 -6.57 18.36
CA LEU A 151 -6.43 -6.90 17.93
C LEU A 151 -7.25 -5.61 17.78
N PHE A 152 -7.67 -5.29 16.56
CA PHE A 152 -8.70 -4.28 16.32
C PHE A 152 -10.07 -4.93 16.41
N VAL A 153 -10.91 -4.40 17.30
CA VAL A 153 -12.29 -4.84 17.48
C VAL A 153 -13.20 -3.76 16.92
N ALA A 154 -13.79 -4.01 15.74
CA ALA A 154 -14.72 -3.08 15.12
C ALA A 154 -16.15 -3.26 15.66
N ARG A 155 -16.93 -2.18 15.64
CA ARG A 155 -18.33 -2.18 16.14
C ARG A 155 -19.28 -3.02 15.30
N ASP A 156 -18.90 -3.34 14.07
CA ASP A 156 -19.65 -4.22 13.15
C ASP A 156 -19.34 -5.70 13.39
N GLY A 157 -18.57 -6.04 14.43
CA GLY A 157 -18.22 -7.40 14.82
C GLY A 157 -17.02 -7.98 14.05
N LYS A 158 -16.38 -7.19 13.17
CA LYS A 158 -15.14 -7.62 12.51
C LYS A 158 -13.95 -7.39 13.42
N ASN A 159 -13.18 -8.45 13.64
CA ASN A 159 -11.96 -8.41 14.42
C ASN A 159 -10.75 -8.67 13.50
N GLU A 160 -9.70 -7.86 13.63
CA GLU A 160 -8.47 -8.03 12.87
C GLU A 160 -7.25 -8.08 13.79
N THR A 161 -6.46 -9.14 13.65
CA THR A 161 -5.22 -9.31 14.42
C THR A 161 -4.02 -8.96 13.55
N PHE A 162 -3.15 -8.11 14.07
CA PHE A 162 -1.90 -7.69 13.45
C PHE A 162 -0.72 -8.17 14.28
N VAL A 163 0.10 -9.06 13.70
CA VAL A 163 1.34 -9.52 14.31
C VAL A 163 2.40 -8.45 14.10
N LEU A 164 2.95 -7.94 15.20
CA LEU A 164 3.96 -6.90 15.20
C LEU A 164 5.39 -7.46 15.26
N THR A 165 5.58 -8.55 16.00
CA THR A 165 6.86 -9.25 16.14
C THR A 165 6.65 -10.75 16.04
N ASN A 166 7.63 -11.49 15.54
CA ASN A 166 7.62 -12.94 15.58
C ASN A 166 7.99 -13.45 16.98
N GLU A 167 7.73 -14.74 17.24
CA GLU A 167 7.97 -15.36 18.56
C GLU A 167 9.43 -15.26 19.04
N ALA A 168 10.38 -15.09 18.12
CA ALA A 168 11.81 -15.02 18.40
C ALA A 168 12.39 -13.60 18.27
N ASP A 169 11.57 -12.56 18.10
CA ASP A 169 12.05 -11.20 17.93
C ASP A 169 12.24 -10.50 19.29
N GLU A 170 13.32 -9.70 19.40
CA GLU A 170 13.55 -8.82 20.55
C GLU A 170 12.60 -7.61 20.48
N ILE A 171 11.80 -7.42 21.52
CA ILE A 171 10.92 -6.26 21.65
C ILE A 171 11.73 -5.11 22.24
N LYS A 172 12.19 -4.21 21.38
CA LYS A 172 12.95 -3.01 21.75
C LYS A 172 12.03 -1.89 22.23
N ASP A 173 12.58 -0.97 23.01
CA ASP A 173 11.81 0.10 23.63
C ASP A 173 11.09 1.05 22.64
N THR A 174 11.51 1.06 21.38
CA THR A 174 10.90 1.86 20.31
C THR A 174 10.81 1.07 19.01
N GLY A 175 9.60 0.93 18.45
CA GLY A 175 9.35 0.34 17.12
C GLY A 175 8.16 1.00 16.42
N PHE A 176 8.22 1.10 15.09
CA PHE A 176 7.13 1.62 14.25
C PHE A 176 6.66 0.52 13.32
N ILE A 177 5.35 0.27 13.28
CA ILE A 177 4.77 -0.73 12.39
C ILE A 177 3.50 -0.15 11.77
N GLN A 178 3.47 -0.12 10.44
CA GLN A 178 2.29 0.23 9.67
C GLN A 178 1.62 -1.05 9.19
N VAL A 179 0.31 -1.11 9.36
CA VAL A 179 -0.49 -2.31 9.08
C VAL A 179 -1.78 -1.97 8.34
#